data_AF-A0A1C5HXE4-F1
#
_entry.id   AF-A0A1C5HXE4-F1
#
_cell.length_a   1.000
_cell.length_b   1.000
_cell.length_c   1.000
_cell.angle_alpha   90.00
_cell.angle_beta   90.00
_cell.angle_gamma   90.00
#
_symmetry.space_group_name_H-M   'P 1'
#
loop_
_entity.id
_entity.type
_entity.pdbx_description
1 polymer ?
#
loop_
_entity_poly.entity_id
_entity_poly.type
_entity_poly.pdbx_seq_one_letter_code
_entity_poly.pdbx_strand_id
1 'polypeptide(L)'
;MNEPAASTSPGAARAQPLMSIGEVLAQLRVDFPDVTISKLRFLEAEGLVEPQRTASGYRKFSWDDVARLRFVLTAQRDQYLPLRVIREQLAQWDATGEAPGRQRPTLVAVGPGGEVPGRESPAPAESSEVRLGRADLVARSGIDESTLAELERLGLVVSDPPGWYDGDALIIARAVAGLAAYGFQPRHLRGYRTAADREVGLFAQLVAPLARQSDPAARARAAETARELVALSQQLHAALVRVGLRSTLGR
;
A
#
# COMPACT_ATOMS: atom_id res chain seq x y z
N MET A 1 50.86 40.92 -3.92
CA MET A 1 49.73 41.28 -4.80
C MET A 1 49.32 40.00 -5.51
N ASN A 2 48.02 39.69 -5.43
CA ASN A 2 47.40 38.36 -5.38
C ASN A 2 47.65 37.38 -6.54
N GLU A 3 47.69 36.10 -6.16
CA GLU A 3 47.48 34.88 -6.94
C GLU A 3 46.12 34.83 -7.65
N PRO A 4 45.99 34.11 -8.79
CA PRO A 4 44.72 33.88 -9.43
C PRO A 4 43.93 32.75 -8.73
N ALA A 5 42.62 32.96 -8.72
CA ALA A 5 41.62 32.23 -7.96
C ALA A 5 41.52 30.73 -8.24
N ALA A 6 41.38 29.97 -7.16
CA ALA A 6 41.00 28.57 -7.14
C ALA A 6 39.64 28.34 -7.82
N SER A 7 39.63 27.47 -8.82
CA SER A 7 38.43 26.84 -9.37
C SER A 7 37.77 25.97 -8.30
N THR A 8 36.67 26.43 -7.73
CA THR A 8 35.82 25.63 -6.84
C THR A 8 34.90 24.76 -7.69
N SER A 9 35.12 23.44 -7.67
CA SER A 9 34.24 22.45 -8.30
C SER A 9 32.82 22.52 -7.73
N PRO A 10 31.75 22.49 -8.54
CA PRO A 10 30.39 22.42 -8.05
C PRO A 10 30.02 20.98 -7.70
N GLY A 11 29.39 20.78 -6.55
CA GLY A 11 28.55 19.61 -6.30
C GLY A 11 29.20 18.42 -5.59
N ALA A 12 29.81 18.62 -4.42
CA ALA A 12 29.88 17.52 -3.44
C ALA A 12 28.44 17.21 -2.99
N ALA A 13 27.84 16.17 -3.58
CA ALA A 13 26.61 15.57 -3.09
C ALA A 13 26.77 15.37 -1.57
N ARG A 14 25.91 16.01 -0.77
CA ARG A 14 25.94 15.86 0.69
C ARG A 14 25.85 14.37 1.00
N ALA A 15 26.95 13.78 1.44
CA ALA A 15 26.99 12.38 1.84
C ALA A 15 25.99 12.22 2.99
N GLN A 16 24.83 11.65 2.68
CA GLN A 16 23.78 11.46 3.67
C GLN A 16 24.27 10.48 4.74
N PRO A 17 24.01 10.74 6.03
CA PRO A 17 24.54 9.90 7.10
C PRO A 17 24.03 8.47 6.96
N LEU A 18 24.98 7.52 6.89
CA LEU A 18 24.72 6.09 6.73
C LEU A 18 24.47 5.41 8.09
N MET A 19 23.34 4.73 8.20
CA MET A 19 22.85 4.10 9.42
C MET A 19 23.22 2.61 9.49
N SER A 20 23.46 2.12 10.70
CA SER A 20 23.58 0.69 11.00
C SER A 20 22.22 0.00 11.01
N ILE A 21 22.20 -1.33 10.86
CA ILE A 21 20.95 -2.12 10.92
C ILE A 21 20.21 -1.94 12.26
N GLY A 22 20.93 -1.69 13.36
CA GLY A 22 20.35 -1.44 14.67
C GLY A 22 19.66 -0.07 14.76
N GLU A 23 20.27 0.97 14.20
CA GLU A 23 19.68 2.32 14.13
C GLU A 23 18.44 2.34 13.24
N VAL A 24 18.50 1.65 12.09
CA VAL A 24 17.33 1.48 11.21
C VAL A 24 16.21 0.74 11.93
N LEU A 25 16.52 -0.34 12.65
CA LEU A 25 15.53 -1.08 13.43
C LEU A 25 14.86 -0.18 14.48
N ALA A 26 15.64 0.61 15.22
CA ALA A 26 15.11 1.51 16.23
C ALA A 26 14.13 2.54 15.64
N GLN A 27 14.43 3.09 14.47
CA GLN A 27 13.54 4.02 13.77
C GLN A 27 12.26 3.34 13.26
N LEU A 28 12.39 2.17 12.63
CA LEU A 28 11.24 1.46 12.06
C LEU A 28 10.30 0.93 13.16
N ARG A 29 10.80 0.57 14.34
CA ARG A 29 9.97 0.07 15.44
C ARG A 29 8.97 1.08 16.00
N VAL A 30 9.15 2.37 15.73
CA VAL A 30 8.16 3.41 16.09
C VAL A 30 6.83 3.16 15.38
N ASP A 31 6.89 2.80 14.09
CA ASP A 31 5.70 2.59 13.25
C ASP A 31 5.37 1.09 13.07
N PHE A 32 6.37 0.21 13.27
CA PHE A 32 6.28 -1.24 13.04
C PHE A 32 6.87 -2.02 14.23
N PRO A 33 6.15 -2.17 15.35
CA PRO A 33 6.71 -2.71 16.60
C PRO A 33 7.24 -4.15 16.48
N ASP A 34 6.67 -4.94 15.56
CA ASP A 34 7.01 -6.34 15.31
C ASP A 34 8.19 -6.55 14.33
N VAL A 35 8.77 -5.48 13.78
CA VAL A 35 9.90 -5.60 12.87
C VAL A 35 11.15 -6.08 13.62
N THR A 36 11.87 -7.02 13.01
CA THR A 36 13.08 -7.62 13.59
C THR A 36 14.27 -7.49 12.63
N ILE A 37 15.49 -7.64 13.15
CA ILE A 37 16.71 -7.70 12.33
C ILE A 37 16.61 -8.81 11.27
N SER A 38 16.04 -9.97 11.64
CA SER A 38 15.82 -11.09 10.73
C SER A 38 14.90 -10.71 9.57
N LYS A 39 13.83 -9.93 9.86
CA LYS A 39 12.93 -9.42 8.81
C LYS A 39 13.65 -8.45 7.87
N LEU A 40 14.47 -7.52 8.38
CA LEU A 40 15.23 -6.59 7.53
C LEU A 40 16.23 -7.32 6.63
N ARG A 41 16.94 -8.31 7.16
CA ARG A 41 17.87 -9.16 6.38
C ARG A 41 17.15 -9.99 5.31
N PHE A 42 15.94 -10.47 5.62
CA PHE A 42 15.11 -11.17 4.66
C PHE A 42 14.69 -10.25 3.51
N LEU A 43 14.26 -9.02 3.80
CA LEU A 43 13.87 -8.04 2.76
C LEU A 43 15.06 -7.63 1.88
N GLU A 44 16.26 -7.52 2.46
CA GLU A 44 17.51 -7.34 1.70
C GLU A 44 17.80 -8.55 0.79
N ALA A 45 17.70 -9.78 1.31
CA ALA A 45 17.95 -10.99 0.53
C ALA A 45 16.96 -11.15 -0.64
N GLU A 46 15.73 -10.67 -0.47
CA GLU A 46 14.69 -10.62 -1.50
C GLU A 46 14.85 -9.44 -2.49
N GLY A 47 15.90 -8.63 -2.33
CA GLY A 47 16.23 -7.52 -3.23
C GLY A 47 15.28 -6.32 -3.13
N LEU A 48 14.61 -6.13 -2.00
CA LEU A 48 13.71 -4.97 -1.77
C LEU A 48 14.46 -3.75 -1.22
N VAL A 49 15.69 -3.95 -0.74
CA VAL A 49 16.60 -2.92 -0.26
C VAL A 49 18.04 -3.35 -0.54
N GLU A 50 18.90 -2.41 -0.91
CA GLU A 50 20.29 -2.67 -1.31
C GLU A 50 21.26 -1.81 -0.50
N PRO A 51 21.45 -2.11 0.81
CA PRO A 51 22.32 -1.33 1.66
C PRO A 51 23.78 -1.46 1.22
N GLN A 52 24.52 -0.35 1.35
CA GLN A 52 25.96 -0.32 1.06
C GLN A 52 26.72 -1.23 2.02
N ARG A 53 27.81 -1.83 1.51
CA ARG A 53 28.75 -2.60 2.34
C ARG A 53 30.03 -1.81 2.56
N THR A 54 30.49 -1.76 3.81
CA THR A 54 31.83 -1.23 4.11
C THR A 54 32.91 -2.20 3.63
N ALA A 55 34.16 -1.73 3.51
CA ALA A 55 35.32 -2.59 3.21
C ALA A 55 35.48 -3.76 4.22
N SER A 56 34.94 -3.60 5.44
CA SER A 56 34.90 -4.63 6.49
C SER A 56 33.66 -5.53 6.43
N GLY A 57 32.75 -5.35 5.46
CA GLY A 57 31.58 -6.21 5.23
C GLY A 57 30.31 -5.83 6.01
N TYR A 58 30.32 -4.76 6.82
CA TYR A 58 29.14 -4.30 7.55
C TYR A 58 28.15 -3.56 6.64
N ARG A 59 26.86 -3.69 6.93
CA ARG A 59 25.77 -3.02 6.20
C ARG A 59 25.58 -1.60 6.67
N LYS A 60 25.41 -0.70 5.71
CA LYS A 60 25.17 0.71 5.90
C LYS A 60 23.98 1.12 5.05
N PHE A 61 22.91 1.51 5.73
CA PHE A 61 21.64 1.90 5.13
C PHE A 61 21.62 3.42 4.94
N SER A 62 21.24 3.86 3.75
CA SER A 62 20.92 5.25 3.47
C SER A 62 19.52 5.61 3.96
N TRP A 63 19.18 6.90 3.92
CA TRP A 63 17.80 7.33 4.18
C TRP A 63 16.82 6.80 3.14
N ASP A 64 17.25 6.64 1.89
CA ASP A 64 16.42 6.06 0.83
C ASP A 64 16.13 4.58 1.11
N ASP A 65 17.10 3.84 1.64
CA ASP A 65 16.89 2.46 2.08
C ASP A 65 15.85 2.38 3.20
N VAL A 66 15.89 3.32 4.16
CA VAL A 66 14.88 3.40 5.24
C VAL A 66 13.50 3.75 4.67
N ALA A 67 13.44 4.67 3.71
CA ALA A 67 12.18 5.03 3.05
C ALA A 67 11.59 3.84 2.27
N ARG A 68 12.41 3.09 1.53
CA ARG A 68 12.02 1.84 0.87
C ARG A 68 11.53 0.79 1.87
N LEU A 69 12.24 0.60 2.98
CA LEU A 69 11.83 -0.33 4.04
C LEU A 69 10.49 0.06 4.65
N ARG A 70 10.26 1.36 4.91
CA ARG A 70 8.94 1.84 5.36
C ARG A 70 7.85 1.53 4.35
N PHE A 71 8.08 1.84 3.07
CA PHE A 71 7.14 1.53 2.01
C PHE A 71 6.79 0.04 1.95
N VAL A 72 7.81 -0.83 1.96
CA VAL A 72 7.62 -2.29 1.95
C VAL A 72 6.83 -2.76 3.17
N LEU A 73 7.16 -2.28 4.36
CA LEU A 73 6.48 -2.68 5.60
C LEU A 73 5.05 -2.17 5.66
N THR A 74 4.78 -0.94 5.21
CA THR A 74 3.41 -0.40 5.05
C THR A 74 2.62 -1.24 4.05
N ALA A 75 3.17 -1.50 2.86
CA ALA A 75 2.51 -2.31 1.84
C ALA A 75 2.20 -3.73 2.32
N GLN A 76 3.06 -4.32 3.16
CA GLN A 76 2.80 -5.62 3.77
C GLN A 76 1.78 -5.58 4.90
N ARG A 77 1.82 -4.54 5.76
CA ARG A 77 0.97 -4.41 6.94
C ARG A 77 -0.46 -4.01 6.56
N ASP A 78 -0.58 -3.04 5.66
CA ASP A 78 -1.85 -2.34 5.40
C ASP A 78 -2.52 -2.87 4.12
N GLN A 79 -1.72 -3.32 3.14
CA GLN A 79 -2.21 -3.73 1.82
C GLN A 79 -1.94 -5.21 1.51
N TYR A 80 -1.23 -5.92 2.40
CA TYR A 80 -0.92 -7.35 2.27
C TYR A 80 -0.31 -7.76 0.91
N LEU A 81 0.48 -6.86 0.30
CA LEU A 81 1.00 -7.08 -1.04
C LEU A 81 2.09 -8.18 -1.06
N PRO A 82 2.07 -9.10 -2.06
CA PRO A 82 3.16 -10.04 -2.28
C PRO A 82 4.49 -9.32 -2.61
N LEU A 83 5.63 -9.88 -2.20
CA LEU A 83 6.96 -9.28 -2.43
C LEU A 83 7.24 -8.94 -3.89
N ARG A 84 6.75 -9.78 -4.82
CA ARG A 84 6.90 -9.54 -6.26
C ARG A 84 6.24 -8.23 -6.69
N VAL A 85 5.03 -7.98 -6.22
CA VAL A 85 4.26 -6.76 -6.53
C VAL A 85 4.91 -5.53 -5.90
N ILE A 86 5.39 -5.65 -4.66
CA ILE A 86 6.12 -4.57 -4.00
C ILE A 86 7.40 -4.24 -4.77
N ARG A 87 8.12 -5.26 -5.28
CA ARG A 87 9.32 -5.06 -6.10
C ARG A 87 9.00 -4.32 -7.41
N GLU A 88 7.91 -4.66 -8.08
CA GLU A 88 7.45 -3.94 -9.28
C GLU A 88 7.13 -2.47 -8.97
N GLN A 89 6.49 -2.19 -7.82
CA GLN A 89 6.19 -0.82 -7.38
C GLN A 89 7.47 -0.03 -7.02
N LEU A 90 8.45 -0.68 -6.39
CA LEU A 90 9.76 -0.08 -6.13
C LEU A 90 10.51 0.22 -7.44
N ALA A 91 10.46 -0.67 -8.43
CA ALA A 91 11.07 -0.42 -9.72
C ALA A 91 10.43 0.77 -10.46
N GLN A 92 9.11 0.96 -10.30
CA GLN A 92 8.40 2.14 -10.81
C GLN A 92 8.79 3.41 -10.05
N TRP A 93 8.95 3.33 -8.73
CA TRP A 93 9.49 4.43 -7.92
C TRP A 93 10.88 4.84 -8.43
N ASP A 94 11.77 3.88 -8.63
CA ASP A 94 13.13 4.14 -9.08
C ASP A 94 13.18 4.77 -10.49
N ALA A 95 12.29 4.35 -11.38
CA ALA A 95 12.20 4.91 -12.73
C ALA A 95 11.63 6.34 -12.77
N THR A 96 10.70 6.66 -11.88
CA THR A 96 9.95 7.92 -11.90
C THR A 96 10.48 8.95 -10.90
N GLY A 97 11.29 8.52 -9.92
CA GLY A 97 11.76 9.34 -8.80
C GLY A 97 10.67 9.72 -7.78
N GLU A 98 9.43 9.32 -8.02
CA GLU A 98 8.28 9.58 -7.15
C GLU A 98 7.89 8.32 -6.39
N ALA A 99 7.87 8.43 -5.06
CA ALA A 99 7.40 7.36 -4.20
C ALA A 99 5.89 7.16 -4.41
N PRO A 100 5.40 5.93 -4.64
CA PRO A 100 3.97 5.67 -4.73
C PRO A 100 3.34 6.08 -3.40
N GLY A 101 2.45 7.07 -3.43
CA GLY A 101 1.78 7.61 -2.23
C GLY A 101 2.39 8.88 -1.63
N ARG A 102 3.43 9.48 -2.22
CA ARG A 102 3.86 10.83 -1.86
C ARG A 102 3.23 11.85 -2.79
N GLN A 103 1.91 12.07 -2.67
CA GLN A 103 1.32 13.33 -3.13
C GLN A 103 2.02 14.45 -2.35
N ARG A 104 2.97 15.14 -2.99
CA ARG A 104 3.51 16.37 -2.42
C ARG A 104 2.36 17.38 -2.46
N PRO A 105 1.91 17.93 -1.32
CA PRO A 105 0.95 19.02 -1.37
C PRO A 105 1.61 20.16 -2.13
N THR A 106 1.05 20.49 -3.29
CA THR A 106 1.47 21.65 -4.06
C THR A 106 1.14 22.86 -3.21
N LEU A 107 2.16 23.46 -2.59
CA LEU A 107 2.01 24.74 -1.90
C LEU A 107 1.73 25.79 -2.97
N VAL A 108 0.45 26.04 -3.24
CA VAL A 108 0.00 27.16 -4.06
C VAL A 108 0.27 28.43 -3.25
N ALA A 109 1.18 29.26 -3.75
CA ALA A 109 1.43 30.58 -3.20
C ALA A 109 0.16 31.42 -3.31
N VAL A 110 -0.42 31.78 -2.16
CA VAL A 110 -1.56 32.72 -2.07
C VAL A 110 -1.02 34.13 -2.32
N GLY A 111 -1.36 34.70 -3.48
CA GLY A 111 -1.20 36.14 -3.73
C GLY A 111 -2.20 36.97 -2.90
N PRO A 112 -1.90 38.24 -2.61
CA PRO A 112 -2.74 39.07 -1.76
C PRO A 112 -3.96 39.56 -2.56
N GLY A 113 -5.06 38.83 -2.43
CA GLY A 113 -6.34 39.14 -3.07
C GLY A 113 -7.37 38.11 -2.65
N GLY A 114 -7.89 38.26 -1.44
CA GLY A 114 -8.83 37.33 -0.82
C GLY A 114 -10.20 37.32 -1.47
N GLU A 115 -10.34 36.62 -2.59
CA GLU A 115 -11.63 36.19 -3.12
C GLU A 115 -11.64 34.66 -3.30
N VAL A 116 -12.57 34.01 -2.62
CA VAL A 116 -12.84 32.57 -2.73
C VAL A 116 -14.24 32.39 -3.30
N PRO A 117 -14.39 31.90 -4.54
CA PRO A 117 -15.62 31.25 -4.97
C PRO A 117 -15.35 29.78 -5.33
N GLY A 118 -15.98 28.87 -4.58
CA GLY A 118 -15.99 27.43 -4.89
C GLY A 118 -15.43 26.54 -3.79
N ARG A 119 -15.99 26.59 -2.58
CA ARG A 119 -15.75 25.56 -1.56
C ARG A 119 -16.51 24.29 -1.97
N GLU A 120 -15.93 23.51 -2.86
CA GLU A 120 -16.28 22.09 -2.96
C GLU A 120 -15.77 21.40 -1.70
N SER A 121 -16.68 20.73 -1.01
CA SER A 121 -16.41 19.98 0.20
C SER A 121 -15.44 18.83 -0.11
N PRO A 122 -14.43 18.54 0.74
CA PRO A 122 -13.56 17.40 0.51
C PRO A 122 -14.37 16.11 0.72
N ALA A 123 -14.62 15.40 -0.38
CA ALA A 123 -15.24 14.09 -0.43
C ALA A 123 -14.30 13.01 0.16
N PRO A 124 -14.83 11.86 0.61
CA PRO A 124 -14.11 10.91 1.44
C PRO A 124 -13.16 9.98 0.65
N ALA A 125 -11.97 9.76 1.21
CA ALA A 125 -11.11 8.57 1.10
C ALA A 125 -10.80 8.01 -0.31
N GLU A 126 -9.76 8.56 -0.94
CA GLU A 126 -8.52 7.94 -1.47
C GLU A 126 -8.51 6.58 -2.25
N SER A 127 -9.62 5.88 -2.48
CA SER A 127 -9.70 4.82 -3.51
C SER A 127 -10.45 5.25 -4.78
N SER A 128 -11.03 6.46 -4.76
CA SER A 128 -11.93 7.00 -5.80
C SER A 128 -11.22 7.61 -7.04
N GLU A 129 -9.89 7.73 -7.04
CA GLU A 129 -9.18 8.44 -8.13
C GLU A 129 -8.82 7.55 -9.33
N VAL A 130 -8.93 6.23 -9.22
CA VAL A 130 -8.56 5.31 -10.29
C VAL A 130 -9.81 4.75 -10.96
N ARG A 131 -10.19 5.34 -12.11
CA ARG A 131 -11.24 4.79 -12.99
C ARG A 131 -10.59 4.03 -14.13
N LEU A 132 -10.87 2.75 -14.23
CA LEU A 132 -10.29 1.88 -15.25
C LEU A 132 -11.34 1.34 -16.19
N GLY A 133 -11.03 1.41 -17.48
CA GLY A 133 -11.79 0.66 -18.47
C GLY A 133 -11.52 -0.84 -18.29
N ARG A 134 -12.41 -1.66 -18.85
CA ARG A 134 -12.27 -3.12 -18.83
C ARG A 134 -10.91 -3.60 -19.35
N ALA A 135 -10.49 -3.08 -20.50
CA ALA A 135 -9.20 -3.43 -21.11
C ALA A 135 -8.02 -3.06 -20.21
N ASP A 136 -8.08 -1.90 -19.55
CA ASP A 136 -7.03 -1.46 -18.62
C ASP A 136 -6.97 -2.34 -17.38
N LEU A 137 -8.12 -2.75 -16.84
CA LEU A 137 -8.18 -3.65 -15.69
C LEU A 137 -7.52 -5.00 -16.02
N VAL A 138 -7.87 -5.61 -17.16
CA VAL A 138 -7.29 -6.86 -17.65
C VAL A 138 -5.78 -6.72 -17.81
N ALA A 139 -5.33 -5.67 -18.52
CA ALA A 139 -3.91 -5.44 -18.77
C ALA A 139 -3.11 -5.21 -17.47
N ARG A 140 -3.63 -4.42 -16.53
CA ARG A 140 -2.92 -4.05 -15.28
C ARG A 140 -2.96 -5.13 -14.20
N SER A 141 -3.92 -6.05 -14.27
CA SER A 141 -4.07 -7.14 -13.30
C SER A 141 -3.42 -8.44 -13.77
N GLY A 142 -3.28 -8.64 -15.08
CA GLY A 142 -2.72 -9.87 -15.66
C GLY A 142 -3.68 -11.06 -15.68
N ILE A 143 -4.98 -10.83 -15.46
CA ILE A 143 -6.02 -11.84 -15.70
C ILE A 143 -6.45 -11.83 -17.16
N ASP A 144 -7.11 -12.88 -17.63
CA ASP A 144 -7.78 -12.90 -18.94
C ASP A 144 -9.23 -12.43 -18.85
N GLU A 145 -9.85 -12.18 -20.02
CA GLU A 145 -11.22 -11.70 -20.10
C GLU A 145 -12.25 -12.69 -19.55
N SER A 146 -12.01 -13.99 -19.72
CA SER A 146 -12.86 -15.04 -19.14
C SER A 146 -12.84 -15.02 -17.61
N THR A 147 -11.68 -14.77 -17.02
CA THR A 147 -11.52 -14.64 -15.57
C THR A 147 -12.24 -13.40 -15.07
N LEU A 148 -12.10 -12.26 -15.75
CA LEU A 148 -12.83 -11.04 -15.38
C LEU A 148 -14.34 -11.25 -15.44
N ALA A 149 -14.86 -11.83 -16.51
CA ALA A 149 -16.29 -12.15 -16.64
C ALA A 149 -16.78 -13.10 -15.54
N GLU A 150 -15.94 -14.06 -15.12
CA GLU A 150 -16.26 -14.92 -13.99
C GLU A 150 -16.26 -14.16 -12.64
N LEU A 151 -15.30 -13.27 -12.41
CA LEU A 151 -15.27 -12.43 -11.21
C LEU A 151 -16.52 -11.54 -11.10
N GLU A 152 -16.97 -10.97 -12.21
CA GLU A 152 -18.22 -10.21 -12.30
C GLU A 152 -19.45 -11.07 -11.97
N ARG A 153 -19.54 -12.25 -12.60
CA ARG A 153 -20.63 -13.20 -12.34
C ARG A 153 -20.68 -13.67 -10.88
N LEU A 154 -19.52 -13.76 -10.22
CA LEU A 154 -19.43 -14.11 -8.81
C LEU A 154 -19.66 -12.92 -7.87
N GLY A 155 -19.78 -11.70 -8.41
CA GLY A 155 -19.89 -10.47 -7.64
C GLY A 155 -18.61 -10.12 -6.88
N LEU A 156 -17.46 -10.68 -7.24
CA LEU A 156 -16.18 -10.34 -6.64
C LEU A 156 -15.66 -8.99 -7.14
N VAL A 157 -15.97 -8.68 -8.40
CA VAL A 157 -15.71 -7.37 -9.01
C VAL A 157 -17.03 -6.85 -9.54
N VAL A 158 -17.28 -5.55 -9.40
CA VAL A 158 -18.47 -4.88 -9.92
C VAL A 158 -17.98 -3.73 -10.79
N SER A 159 -18.63 -3.52 -11.94
CA SER A 159 -18.44 -2.33 -12.74
C SER A 159 -19.48 -1.28 -12.37
N ASP A 160 -19.02 -0.05 -12.14
CA ASP A 160 -19.91 1.10 -11.93
C ASP A 160 -20.36 1.65 -13.29
N PRO A 161 -21.64 2.05 -13.45
CA PRO A 161 -22.10 2.70 -14.68
C PRO A 161 -21.26 3.95 -15.01
N PRO A 162 -20.80 4.16 -16.26
CA PRO A 162 -21.11 3.44 -17.51
C PRO A 162 -20.22 2.23 -17.88
N GLY A 163 -19.51 1.61 -16.94
CA GLY A 163 -18.69 0.40 -17.16
C GLY A 163 -17.24 0.54 -16.69
N TRP A 164 -16.99 1.32 -15.64
CA TRP A 164 -15.65 1.53 -15.09
C TRP A 164 -15.43 0.66 -13.85
N TYR A 165 -14.16 0.39 -13.56
CA TYR A 165 -13.73 -0.32 -12.37
C TYR A 165 -12.88 0.62 -11.50
N ASP A 166 -13.02 0.48 -10.19
CA ASP A 166 -12.30 1.27 -9.19
C ASP A 166 -10.94 0.65 -8.82
N GLY A 167 -10.25 1.27 -7.87
CA GLY A 167 -8.98 0.76 -7.35
C GLY A 167 -9.11 -0.62 -6.68
N ASP A 168 -10.22 -0.86 -5.97
CA ASP A 168 -10.45 -2.13 -5.26
C ASP A 168 -10.67 -3.29 -6.23
N ALA A 169 -11.37 -3.06 -7.34
CA ALA A 169 -11.49 -4.02 -8.44
C ALA A 169 -10.12 -4.45 -8.99
N LEU A 170 -9.18 -3.51 -9.14
CA LEU A 170 -7.81 -3.82 -9.57
C LEU A 170 -7.05 -4.64 -8.52
N ILE A 171 -7.21 -4.33 -7.24
CA ILE A 171 -6.59 -5.08 -6.13
C ILE A 171 -7.12 -6.53 -6.14
N ILE A 172 -8.44 -6.71 -6.25
CA ILE A 172 -9.09 -8.02 -6.29
C ILE A 172 -8.59 -8.82 -7.50
N ALA A 173 -8.58 -8.21 -8.69
CA ALA A 173 -8.12 -8.85 -9.93
C ALA A 173 -6.65 -9.32 -9.82
N ARG A 174 -5.77 -8.50 -9.25
CA ARG A 174 -4.36 -8.87 -9.02
C ARG A 174 -4.20 -9.99 -8.00
N ALA A 175 -4.97 -9.97 -6.93
CA ALA A 175 -4.96 -11.05 -5.94
C ALA A 175 -5.40 -12.38 -6.57
N VAL A 176 -6.43 -12.36 -7.42
CA VAL A 176 -6.91 -13.53 -8.18
C VAL A 176 -5.80 -14.04 -9.12
N ALA A 177 -5.14 -13.15 -9.86
CA ALA A 177 -4.01 -13.52 -10.72
C ALA A 177 -2.88 -14.21 -9.94
N GLY A 178 -2.55 -13.69 -8.75
CA GLY A 178 -1.56 -14.29 -7.86
C GLY A 178 -1.96 -15.68 -7.34
N LEU A 179 -3.23 -15.84 -6.96
CA LEU A 179 -3.77 -17.13 -6.50
C LEU A 179 -3.85 -18.17 -7.62
N ALA A 180 -4.10 -17.74 -8.86
CA ALA A 180 -4.14 -18.62 -10.03
C ALA A 180 -2.80 -19.33 -10.28
N ALA A 181 -1.67 -18.70 -9.95
CA ALA A 181 -0.34 -19.32 -10.00
C ALA A 181 -0.19 -20.55 -9.08
N TYR A 182 -1.07 -20.69 -8.08
CA TYR A 182 -1.12 -21.82 -7.16
C TYR A 182 -2.31 -22.76 -7.44
N GLY A 183 -2.98 -22.62 -8.59
CA GLY A 183 -4.09 -23.48 -9.01
C GLY A 183 -5.47 -23.08 -8.48
N PHE A 184 -5.61 -21.92 -7.84
CA PHE A 184 -6.92 -21.42 -7.44
C PHE A 184 -7.68 -20.84 -8.64
N GLN A 185 -8.96 -21.18 -8.73
CA GLN A 185 -9.86 -20.65 -9.74
C GLN A 185 -10.90 -19.76 -9.07
N PRO A 186 -11.51 -18.79 -9.78
CA PRO A 186 -12.49 -17.89 -9.19
C PRO A 186 -13.64 -18.59 -8.45
N ARG A 187 -14.06 -19.77 -8.92
CA ARG A 187 -15.08 -20.59 -8.24
C ARG A 187 -14.73 -20.94 -6.79
N HIS A 188 -13.44 -21.08 -6.45
CA HIS A 188 -12.96 -21.34 -5.09
C HIS A 188 -13.06 -20.09 -4.20
N LEU A 189 -13.23 -18.90 -4.79
CA LEU A 189 -13.26 -17.62 -4.10
C LEU A 189 -14.66 -17.24 -3.58
N ARG A 190 -15.69 -18.04 -3.87
CA ARG A 190 -17.06 -17.83 -3.37
C ARG A 190 -17.14 -17.76 -1.85
N GLY A 191 -16.33 -18.57 -1.17
CA GLY A 191 -16.23 -18.55 0.29
C GLY A 191 -15.74 -17.20 0.82
N TYR A 192 -14.77 -16.59 0.12
CA TYR A 192 -14.24 -15.26 0.48
C TYR A 192 -15.31 -14.18 0.29
N ARG A 193 -16.05 -14.20 -0.83
CA ARG A 193 -17.19 -13.27 -1.04
C ARG A 193 -18.21 -13.37 0.10
N THR A 194 -18.60 -14.59 0.44
CA THR A 194 -19.61 -14.84 1.49
C THR A 194 -19.13 -14.37 2.86
N ALA A 195 -17.85 -14.57 3.17
CA ALA A 195 -17.25 -14.07 4.41
C ALA A 195 -17.24 -12.54 4.45
N ALA A 196 -16.82 -11.89 3.36
CA ALA A 196 -16.81 -10.43 3.24
C ALA A 196 -18.23 -9.84 3.40
N ASP A 197 -19.25 -10.42 2.76
CA ASP A 197 -20.63 -9.96 2.89
C ASP A 197 -21.14 -10.03 4.34
N ARG A 198 -20.73 -11.08 5.08
CA ARG A 198 -21.06 -11.21 6.52
C ARG A 198 -20.36 -10.16 7.36
N GLU A 199 -19.07 -9.91 7.10
CA GLU A 199 -18.30 -8.88 7.82
C GLU A 199 -18.87 -7.49 7.56
N VAL A 200 -19.18 -7.15 6.31
CA VAL A 200 -19.86 -5.90 5.95
C VAL A 200 -21.18 -5.77 6.70
N GLY A 201 -21.99 -6.82 6.75
CA GLY A 201 -23.25 -6.83 7.49
C GLY A 201 -23.06 -6.55 9.00
N LEU A 202 -22.07 -7.18 9.64
CA LEU A 202 -21.76 -6.97 11.06
C LEU A 202 -21.22 -5.55 11.33
N PHE A 203 -20.30 -5.07 10.49
CA PHE A 203 -19.71 -3.74 10.66
C PHE A 203 -20.72 -2.63 10.38
N ALA A 204 -21.59 -2.81 9.39
CA ALA A 204 -22.65 -1.86 9.08
C ALA A 204 -23.59 -1.66 10.28
N GLN A 205 -23.88 -2.70 11.08
CA GLN A 205 -24.72 -2.54 12.28
C GLN A 205 -24.10 -1.59 13.32
N LEU A 206 -22.77 -1.55 13.42
CA LEU A 206 -22.04 -0.68 14.34
C LEU A 206 -21.83 0.73 13.76
N VAL A 207 -21.53 0.83 12.47
CA VAL A 207 -21.17 2.10 11.81
C VAL A 207 -22.39 2.89 11.34
N ALA A 208 -23.48 2.24 10.91
CA ALA A 208 -24.67 2.90 10.37
C ALA A 208 -25.35 3.88 11.35
N PRO A 209 -25.42 3.63 12.67
CA PRO A 209 -25.90 4.63 13.63
C PRO A 209 -25.04 5.89 13.67
N LEU A 210 -23.71 5.75 13.61
CA LEU A 210 -22.76 6.86 13.65
C LEU A 210 -22.82 7.69 12.36
N ALA A 211 -22.98 7.01 11.21
CA ALA A 211 -23.05 7.65 9.89
C ALA A 211 -24.37 8.42 9.64
N ARG A 212 -25.46 8.06 10.34
CA ARG A 212 -26.77 8.74 10.23
C ARG A 212 -26.78 10.15 10.84
N GLN A 213 -25.80 10.47 11.69
CA GLN A 213 -25.71 11.79 12.30
C GLN A 213 -25.21 12.82 11.27
N SER A 214 -25.93 13.93 11.10
CA SER A 214 -25.64 14.94 10.07
C SER A 214 -24.37 15.76 10.30
N ASP A 215 -23.71 15.58 11.44
CA ASP A 215 -22.49 16.26 11.83
C ASP A 215 -21.26 15.71 11.08
N PRO A 216 -20.47 16.55 10.38
CA PRO A 216 -19.19 16.15 9.78
C PRO A 216 -18.25 15.39 10.73
N ALA A 217 -18.19 15.76 12.02
CA ALA A 217 -17.34 15.07 12.98
C ALA A 217 -17.85 13.66 13.33
N ALA A 218 -19.15 13.42 13.27
CA ALA A 218 -19.73 12.09 13.43
C ALA A 218 -19.42 11.18 12.23
N ARG A 219 -19.49 11.73 11.00
CA ARG A 219 -19.10 11.00 9.78
C ARG A 219 -17.62 10.64 9.76
N ALA A 220 -16.75 11.56 10.18
CA ALA A 220 -15.31 11.30 10.29
C ALA A 220 -15.01 10.17 11.29
N ARG A 221 -15.68 10.17 12.45
CA ARG A 221 -15.58 9.09 13.45
C ARG A 221 -16.09 7.75 12.90
N ALA A 222 -17.23 7.76 12.20
CA ALA A 222 -17.76 6.55 11.57
C ALA A 222 -16.78 5.95 10.54
N ALA A 223 -16.14 6.80 9.73
CA ALA A 223 -15.12 6.36 8.76
C ALA A 223 -13.86 5.82 9.45
N GLU A 224 -13.41 6.46 10.55
CA GLU A 224 -12.28 5.96 11.34
C GLU A 224 -12.59 4.59 11.96
N THR A 225 -13.74 4.45 12.62
CA THR A 225 -14.17 3.16 13.18
C THR A 225 -14.28 2.08 12.10
N ALA A 226 -14.77 2.42 10.91
CA ALA A 226 -14.80 1.46 9.80
C ALA A 226 -13.40 1.00 9.39
N ARG A 227 -12.42 1.92 9.30
CA ARG A 227 -11.02 1.57 9.01
C ARG A 227 -10.42 0.66 10.08
N GLU A 228 -10.65 0.97 11.35
CA GLU A 228 -10.18 0.16 12.48
C GLU A 228 -10.77 -1.26 12.45
N LEU A 229 -12.08 -1.39 12.21
CA LEU A 229 -12.76 -2.69 12.11
C LEU A 229 -12.21 -3.54 10.96
N VAL A 230 -11.98 -2.92 9.81
CA VAL A 230 -11.38 -3.57 8.64
C VAL A 230 -9.95 -4.04 8.94
N ALA A 231 -9.14 -3.24 9.61
CA ALA A 231 -7.78 -3.63 10.00
C ALA A 231 -7.78 -4.81 11.00
N LEU A 232 -8.66 -4.76 12.01
CA LEU A 232 -8.78 -5.81 13.02
C LEU A 232 -9.29 -7.13 12.44
N SER A 233 -10.29 -7.09 11.53
CA SER A 233 -10.75 -8.31 10.84
C SER A 233 -9.63 -8.95 10.03
N GLN A 234 -8.86 -8.17 9.27
CA GLN A 234 -7.75 -8.72 8.48
C GLN A 234 -6.69 -9.39 9.36
N GLN A 235 -6.36 -8.79 10.51
CA GLN A 235 -5.44 -9.40 11.49
C GLN A 235 -6.00 -10.72 12.05
N LEU A 236 -7.28 -10.75 12.42
CA LEU A 236 -7.97 -11.94 12.91
C LEU A 236 -8.00 -13.05 11.85
N HIS A 237 -8.40 -12.73 10.62
CA HIS A 237 -8.46 -13.67 9.50
C HIS A 237 -7.09 -14.30 9.23
N ALA A 238 -6.05 -13.47 9.13
CA ALA A 238 -4.69 -13.96 8.91
C ALA A 238 -4.21 -14.87 10.05
N ALA A 239 -4.55 -14.55 11.31
CA ALA A 239 -4.23 -15.41 12.45
C ALA A 239 -4.97 -16.75 12.38
N LEU A 240 -6.27 -16.76 12.06
CA LEU A 240 -7.08 -17.97 11.92
C LEU A 240 -6.56 -18.86 10.79
N VAL A 241 -6.20 -18.29 9.64
CA VAL A 241 -5.59 -19.04 8.52
C VAL A 241 -4.26 -19.66 8.94
N ARG A 242 -3.39 -18.92 9.64
CA ARG A 242 -2.12 -19.48 10.16
C ARG A 242 -2.33 -20.60 11.17
N VAL A 243 -3.33 -20.49 12.05
CA VAL A 243 -3.70 -21.57 12.99
C VAL A 243 -4.18 -22.80 12.22
N GLY A 244 -5.07 -22.63 11.25
CA GLY A 244 -5.58 -23.73 10.42
C GLY A 244 -4.49 -24.40 9.57
N LEU A 245 -3.58 -23.62 8.98
CA LEU A 245 -2.46 -24.20 8.22
C LEU A 245 -1.50 -24.99 9.11
N ARG A 246 -1.18 -24.49 10.31
CA ARG A 246 -0.33 -25.22 11.28
C ARG A 246 -0.92 -26.58 11.63
N SER A 247 -2.23 -26.65 11.90
CA SER A 247 -2.90 -27.92 12.21
C SER A 247 -2.89 -28.88 11.02
N THR A 248 -3.06 -28.40 9.79
CA THR A 248 -2.97 -29.24 8.58
C THR A 248 -1.56 -29.73 8.26
N LEU A 249 -0.53 -28.93 8.60
CA LEU A 249 0.88 -29.25 8.35
C LEU A 249 1.52 -30.03 9.52
N GLY A 250 0.75 -30.43 10.53
CA GLY A 250 1.21 -31.28 11.63
C GLY A 250 2.21 -30.62 12.58
N ARG A 251 2.14 -29.29 12.79
CA ARG A 251 2.93 -28.58 13.80
C ARG A 251 2.09 -27.81 14.80
#